data_AF-A0A847F4R4-F1
#
_entry.id   AF-A0A847F4R4-F1
#
_cell.length_a   1.000
_cell.length_b   1.000
_cell.length_c   1.000
_cell.angle_alpha   90.00
_cell.angle_beta   90.00
_cell.angle_gamma   90.00
#
_symmetry.space_group_name_H-M   'P 1'
#
loop_
_entity.id
_entity.type
_entity.pdbx_description
1 polymer ?
#
loop_
_entity_poly.entity_id
_entity_poly.type
_entity_poly.pdbx_seq_one_letter_code
_entity_poly.pdbx_strand_id
1 'polypeptide(L)'
;MSPLARILLWLITFYQRRGGGERFLVSCNFEPSCSRYTHEAIARFGAIDGMRLGHARIHRCNRPDLLDPIGDPVPSSEEYLEEVMLKDERLQDAIREAAAELPPEKRRAYYDALARTIKDPDTYAVLSYALMLGVRHFYLGRIGRGLMDVFAVLFGIVLLVGGSPLGLLPLMVVFTLDLFALMSSQKIVRRHNLERSKALLKKIGGVRIGDRL
;
A
#
# COMPACT_ATOMS: atom_id res chain seq x y z
N MET A 1 20.32 9.01 6.04
CA MET A 1 19.59 7.96 6.81
C MET A 1 18.80 8.60 7.94
N SER A 2 17.50 8.30 8.07
CA SER A 2 16.65 8.79 9.15
C SER A 2 17.04 8.21 10.52
N PRO A 3 16.71 8.88 11.65
CA PRO A 3 16.96 8.34 12.99
C PRO A 3 16.35 6.95 13.20
N LEU A 4 15.13 6.73 12.68
CA LEU A 4 14.46 5.43 12.72
C LEU A 4 15.27 4.33 12.01
N ALA A 5 15.82 4.62 10.82
CA ALA A 5 16.63 3.65 10.09
C ALA A 5 17.89 3.26 10.88
N ARG A 6 18.53 4.21 11.56
CA ARG A 6 19.71 3.94 12.41
C ARG A 6 19.38 3.00 13.57
N ILE A 7 18.26 3.25 14.25
CA ILE A 7 17.80 2.42 15.37
C ILE A 7 17.50 1.00 14.89
N LEU A 8 16.76 0.87 13.78
CA LEU A 8 16.40 -0.44 13.22
C LEU A 8 17.64 -1.24 12.80
N LEU A 9 18.60 -0.62 12.11
CA LEU A 9 19.84 -1.29 11.73
C LEU A 9 20.62 -1.74 12.96
N TRP A 10 20.75 -0.89 13.98
CA TRP A 10 21.39 -1.27 15.23
C TRP A 10 20.73 -2.49 15.88
N LEU A 11 19.39 -2.54 15.94
CA LEU A 11 18.64 -3.68 16.46
C LEU A 11 18.90 -4.96 15.66
N ILE A 12 18.90 -4.88 14.32
CA ILE A 12 19.15 -6.03 13.46
C ILE A 12 20.60 -6.51 13.59
N THR A 13 21.57 -5.60 13.60
CA THR A 13 22.99 -5.94 13.81
C THR A 13 23.19 -6.61 15.17
N PHE A 14 22.53 -6.11 16.21
CA PHE A 14 22.59 -6.69 17.55
C PHE A 14 22.00 -8.11 17.61
N TYR A 15 20.86 -8.33 16.96
CA TYR A 15 20.27 -9.66 16.78
C TYR A 15 21.22 -10.62 16.05
N GLN A 16 21.82 -10.17 14.94
CA GLN A 16 22.79 -10.96 14.17
C GLN A 16 24.04 -11.31 15.01
N ARG A 17 24.58 -10.35 15.76
CA ARG A 17 25.74 -10.56 16.65
C ARG A 17 25.47 -11.57 17.78
N ARG A 18 24.21 -11.77 18.17
CA ARG A 18 23.82 -12.74 19.20
C ARG A 18 23.51 -14.14 18.67
N GLY A 19 23.85 -14.41 17.41
CA GLY A 19 23.66 -15.71 16.76
C GLY A 19 22.43 -15.78 15.84
N GLY A 20 21.73 -14.67 15.61
CA GLY A 20 20.64 -14.59 14.63
C GLY A 20 19.61 -15.73 14.74
N GLY A 21 19.26 -16.32 13.59
CA GLY A 21 18.34 -17.47 13.51
C GLY A 21 18.95 -18.77 14.01
N GLU A 22 20.28 -18.93 13.89
CA GLU A 22 21.01 -20.14 14.32
C GLU A 22 20.87 -20.40 15.82
N ARG A 23 20.85 -19.32 16.63
CA ARG A 23 20.59 -19.43 18.09
C ARG A 23 19.25 -20.09 18.42
N PHE A 24 18.28 -20.00 17.53
CA PHE A 24 16.95 -20.57 17.69
C PHE A 24 16.74 -21.84 16.85
N LEU A 25 17.81 -22.39 16.27
CA LEU A 25 17.76 -23.53 15.35
C LEU A 25 16.83 -23.26 14.15
N VAL A 26 16.74 -22.00 13.72
CA VAL A 26 15.94 -21.58 12.56
C VAL A 26 16.86 -21.25 11.40
N SER A 27 16.79 -22.06 10.33
CA SER A 27 17.39 -21.74 9.04
C SER A 27 16.44 -20.88 8.19
N CYS A 28 17.00 -19.96 7.40
CA CYS A 28 16.21 -19.18 6.45
C CYS A 28 16.05 -19.96 5.15
N ASN A 29 14.86 -19.90 4.56
CA ASN A 29 14.60 -20.42 3.22
C ASN A 29 15.40 -19.73 2.10
N PHE A 30 15.98 -18.55 2.37
CA PHE A 30 16.55 -17.70 1.36
C PHE A 30 17.96 -17.25 1.71
N GLU A 31 18.77 -17.02 0.67
CA GLU A 31 20.13 -16.47 0.75
C GLU A 31 20.21 -15.10 0.04
N PRO A 32 20.71 -14.04 0.70
CA PRO A 32 21.16 -13.98 2.09
C PRO A 32 19.99 -14.14 3.08
N SER A 33 20.27 -14.46 4.35
CA SER A 33 19.22 -14.64 5.38
C SER A 33 18.22 -13.47 5.47
N CYS A 34 17.00 -13.72 5.97
CA CYS A 34 15.96 -12.67 6.09
C CYS A 34 16.43 -11.45 6.89
N SER A 35 17.22 -11.66 7.96
CA SER A 35 17.78 -10.56 8.75
C SER A 35 18.81 -9.74 7.97
N ARG A 36 19.68 -10.39 7.19
CA ARG A 36 20.71 -9.73 6.37
C ARG A 36 20.08 -8.95 5.23
N TYR A 37 19.10 -9.54 4.56
CA TYR A 37 18.29 -8.88 3.55
C TYR A 37 17.55 -7.67 4.11
N THR A 38 16.90 -7.80 5.27
CA THR A 38 16.17 -6.68 5.90
C THR A 38 17.12 -5.55 6.27
N HIS A 39 18.30 -5.89 6.80
CA HIS A 39 19.34 -4.91 7.08
C HIS A 39 19.77 -4.16 5.81
N GLU A 40 20.11 -4.88 4.75
CA GLU A 40 20.52 -4.29 3.48
C GLU A 40 19.40 -3.44 2.83
N ALA A 41 18.16 -3.91 2.87
CA ALA A 41 17.00 -3.19 2.38
C ALA A 41 16.76 -1.88 3.16
N ILE A 42 16.90 -1.87 4.48
CA ILE A 42 16.79 -0.63 5.28
C ILE A 42 17.95 0.32 5.01
N ALA A 43 19.16 -0.20 4.83
CA ALA A 43 20.31 0.62 4.49
C ALA A 43 20.15 1.29 3.12
N ARG A 44 19.59 0.57 2.14
CA ARG A 44 19.41 1.02 0.76
C ARG A 44 18.17 1.91 0.57
N PHE A 45 17.02 1.51 1.11
CA PHE A 45 15.71 2.14 0.86
C PHE A 45 15.16 2.94 2.04
N GLY A 46 15.85 2.90 3.20
CA GLY A 46 15.37 3.53 4.42
C GLY A 46 14.40 2.65 5.22
N ALA A 47 13.98 3.16 6.38
CA ALA A 47 13.25 2.38 7.38
C ALA A 47 11.94 1.78 6.87
N ILE A 48 11.12 2.56 6.17
CA ILE A 48 9.76 2.15 5.80
C ILE A 48 9.81 1.09 4.69
N ASP A 49 10.46 1.42 3.57
CA ASP A 49 10.49 0.52 2.41
C ASP A 49 11.40 -0.69 2.64
N GLY A 50 12.51 -0.50 3.36
CA GLY A 50 13.35 -1.62 3.80
C GLY A 50 12.61 -2.60 4.72
N MET A 51 11.81 -2.10 5.67
CA MET A 51 10.98 -2.97 6.52
C MET A 51 9.86 -3.65 5.73
N ARG A 52 9.25 -2.97 4.75
CA ARG A 52 8.23 -3.60 3.87
C ARG A 52 8.80 -4.78 3.10
N LEU A 53 9.98 -4.61 2.49
CA LEU A 53 10.68 -5.68 1.76
C LEU A 53 11.06 -6.83 2.69
N GLY A 54 11.68 -6.52 3.84
CA GLY A 54 12.06 -7.52 4.84
C GLY A 54 10.86 -8.31 5.38
N HIS A 55 9.79 -7.62 5.78
CA HIS A 55 8.56 -8.25 6.27
C HIS A 55 7.91 -9.15 5.21
N ALA A 56 7.80 -8.68 3.95
CA ALA A 56 7.25 -9.48 2.86
C ALA A 56 8.06 -10.77 2.62
N ARG A 57 9.39 -10.72 2.79
CA ARG A 57 10.25 -11.91 2.66
C ARG A 57 10.11 -12.86 3.85
N ILE A 58 10.01 -12.35 5.08
CA ILE A 58 9.80 -13.17 6.29
C ILE A 58 8.51 -14.01 6.17
N HIS A 59 7.41 -13.44 5.66
CA HIS A 59 6.17 -14.20 5.44
C HIS A 59 6.30 -15.32 4.42
N ARG A 60 7.21 -15.20 3.45
CA ARG A 60 7.51 -16.27 2.47
C ARG A 60 8.52 -17.30 3.00
N CYS A 61 9.18 -17.00 4.11
CA CYS A 61 10.22 -17.83 4.72
C CYS A 61 9.61 -18.85 5.70
N ASN A 62 8.80 -19.78 5.19
CA ASN A 62 7.98 -20.70 5.98
C ASN A 62 7.99 -22.15 5.45
N ARG A 63 9.08 -22.57 4.81
CA ARG A 63 9.20 -23.91 4.19
C ARG A 63 10.25 -24.72 4.95
N PRO A 64 9.85 -25.53 5.94
CA PRO A 64 10.81 -26.24 6.80
C PRO A 64 11.62 -27.29 6.03
N ASP A 65 11.04 -27.90 4.98
CA ASP A 65 11.67 -29.00 4.23
C ASP A 65 12.58 -28.50 3.09
N LEU A 66 12.88 -27.20 3.04
CA LEU A 66 13.72 -26.63 2.00
C LEU A 66 15.20 -26.92 2.31
N LEU A 67 15.79 -27.85 1.56
CA LEU A 67 17.19 -28.27 1.72
C LEU A 67 18.17 -27.19 1.22
N ASP A 68 17.87 -26.60 0.06
CA ASP A 68 18.73 -25.60 -0.59
C ASP A 68 18.11 -24.20 -0.50
N PRO A 69 18.81 -23.23 0.12
CA PRO A 69 18.33 -21.86 0.19
C PRO A 69 18.13 -21.23 -1.20
N ILE A 70 17.03 -20.51 -1.36
CA ILE A 70 16.68 -19.79 -2.58
C ILE A 70 17.45 -18.46 -2.62
N GLY A 71 18.23 -18.21 -3.67
CA GLY A 71 18.86 -16.91 -3.88
C GLY A 71 17.81 -15.81 -4.13
N ASP A 72 17.74 -14.81 -3.25
CA ASP A 72 16.81 -13.68 -3.35
C ASP A 72 17.51 -12.41 -2.83
N PRO A 73 18.39 -11.78 -3.63
CA PRO A 73 19.14 -10.60 -3.22
C PRO A 73 18.23 -9.36 -3.12
N VAL A 74 18.70 -8.35 -2.38
CA VAL A 74 18.00 -7.05 -2.33
C VAL A 74 18.09 -6.39 -3.71
N PRO A 75 16.97 -5.98 -4.33
CA PRO A 75 16.97 -5.36 -5.66
C PRO A 75 17.79 -4.08 -5.66
N SER A 76 18.37 -3.72 -6.81
CA SER A 76 19.09 -2.46 -6.95
C SER A 76 18.16 -1.26 -6.72
N SER A 77 18.72 -0.09 -6.44
CA SER A 77 17.89 1.12 -6.27
C SER A 77 17.14 1.48 -7.54
N GLU A 78 17.74 1.22 -8.69
CA GLU A 78 17.14 1.44 -10.01
C GLU A 78 15.99 0.46 -10.24
N GLU A 79 16.23 -0.83 -10.04
CA GLU A 79 15.20 -1.89 -10.17
C GLU A 79 14.01 -1.64 -9.24
N TYR A 80 14.27 -1.25 -7.99
CA TYR A 80 13.22 -0.96 -7.02
C TYR A 80 12.41 0.28 -7.40
N LEU A 81 13.08 1.37 -7.79
CA LEU A 81 12.39 2.59 -8.21
C LEU A 81 11.59 2.35 -9.49
N GLU A 82 12.15 1.60 -10.44
CA GLU A 82 11.46 1.21 -11.66
C GLU A 82 10.20 0.40 -11.35
N GLU A 83 10.32 -0.63 -10.50
CA GLU A 83 9.18 -1.43 -10.07
C GLU A 83 8.10 -0.55 -9.41
N VAL A 84 8.47 0.32 -8.48
CA VAL A 84 7.51 1.14 -7.72
C VAL A 84 6.89 2.24 -8.58
N MET A 85 7.67 2.92 -9.42
CA MET A 85 7.22 4.05 -10.24
C MET A 85 6.38 3.58 -11.43
N LEU A 86 6.78 2.49 -12.09
CA LEU A 86 6.09 2.00 -13.28
C LEU A 86 4.96 1.03 -12.95
N LYS A 87 4.77 0.62 -11.69
CA LYS A 87 3.72 -0.34 -11.31
C LYS A 87 2.32 0.04 -11.80
N ASP A 88 1.91 1.28 -11.53
CA ASP A 88 0.58 1.76 -11.89
C ASP A 88 0.45 1.94 -13.42
N GLU A 89 1.54 2.26 -14.11
CA GLU A 89 1.60 2.38 -15.58
C GLU A 89 1.51 1.01 -16.25
N ARG A 90 2.34 0.05 -15.83
CA ARG A 90 2.28 -1.35 -16.29
C ARG A 90 0.91 -1.96 -16.07
N LEU A 91 0.29 -1.70 -14.91
CA LEU A 91 -1.08 -2.15 -14.63
C LEU A 91 -2.09 -1.49 -15.58
N GLN A 92 -1.95 -0.20 -15.84
CA GLN A 92 -2.81 0.55 -16.75
C GLN A 92 -2.70 0.03 -18.19
N ASP A 93 -1.50 -0.28 -18.65
CA ASP A 93 -1.28 -0.80 -20.00
C ASP A 93 -1.75 -2.25 -20.13
N ALA A 94 -1.50 -3.11 -19.14
CA ALA A 94 -2.05 -4.46 -19.09
C ALA A 94 -3.59 -4.47 -19.13
N ILE A 95 -4.23 -3.50 -18.46
CA ILE A 95 -5.69 -3.29 -18.52
C ILE A 95 -6.14 -2.86 -19.92
N ARG A 96 -5.41 -1.94 -20.57
CA ARG A 96 -5.75 -1.46 -21.92
C ARG A 96 -5.66 -2.57 -22.96
N GLU A 97 -4.59 -3.36 -22.91
CA GLU A 97 -4.38 -4.51 -23.78
C GLU A 97 -5.47 -5.56 -23.57
N ALA A 98 -5.74 -5.94 -22.31
CA ALA A 98 -6.81 -6.87 -21.98
C ALA A 98 -8.19 -6.38 -22.44
N ALA A 99 -8.46 -5.07 -22.37
CA ALA A 99 -9.70 -4.49 -22.88
C ALA A 99 -9.77 -4.52 -24.42
N ALA A 100 -8.64 -4.33 -25.11
CA ALA A 100 -8.57 -4.37 -26.57
C ALA A 100 -8.82 -5.77 -27.14
N GLU A 101 -8.41 -6.82 -26.43
CA GLU A 101 -8.65 -8.22 -26.81
C GLU A 101 -10.10 -8.69 -26.62
N LEU A 102 -10.94 -7.93 -25.90
CA LEU A 102 -12.33 -8.33 -25.68
C LEU A 102 -13.15 -8.35 -26.98
N PRO A 103 -14.11 -9.29 -27.11
CA PRO A 103 -15.11 -9.25 -28.17
C PRO A 103 -15.84 -7.90 -28.22
N PRO A 104 -16.27 -7.41 -29.40
CA PRO A 104 -16.85 -6.07 -29.56
C PRO A 104 -18.00 -5.75 -28.59
N GLU A 105 -18.89 -6.72 -28.37
CA GLU A 105 -20.03 -6.58 -27.44
C GLU A 105 -19.58 -6.37 -25.99
N LYS A 106 -18.65 -7.22 -25.51
CA LYS A 106 -18.10 -7.13 -24.15
C LYS A 106 -17.25 -5.89 -23.96
N ARG A 107 -16.50 -5.48 -24.99
CA ARG A 107 -15.69 -4.27 -24.99
C ARG A 107 -16.54 -3.02 -24.82
N ARG A 108 -17.66 -2.91 -25.56
CA ARG A 108 -18.62 -1.82 -25.41
C ARG A 108 -19.23 -1.80 -24.01
N ALA A 109 -19.74 -2.94 -23.54
CA ALA A 109 -20.33 -3.05 -22.20
C ALA A 109 -19.32 -2.67 -21.09
N TYR A 110 -18.04 -3.01 -21.27
CA TYR A 110 -16.97 -2.61 -20.38
C TYR A 110 -16.76 -1.09 -20.33
N TYR A 111 -16.61 -0.42 -21.48
CA TYR A 111 -16.42 1.03 -21.51
C TYR A 111 -17.65 1.80 -21.01
N ASP A 112 -18.86 1.33 -21.30
CA ASP A 112 -20.10 1.91 -20.78
C ASP A 112 -20.18 1.80 -19.25
N ALA A 113 -19.78 0.66 -18.67
CA ALA A 113 -19.73 0.48 -17.22
C ALA A 113 -18.59 1.30 -16.57
N LEU A 114 -17.45 1.42 -17.25
CA LEU A 114 -16.31 2.18 -16.77
C LEU A 114 -16.64 3.67 -16.69
N ALA A 115 -17.23 4.24 -17.75
CA ALA A 115 -17.62 5.66 -17.80
C ALA A 115 -18.55 6.06 -16.64
N ARG A 116 -19.40 5.15 -16.17
CA ARG A 116 -20.33 5.40 -15.04
C ARG A 116 -19.69 5.28 -13.66
N THR A 117 -18.52 4.64 -13.56
CA THR A 117 -17.91 4.32 -12.27
C THR A 117 -16.59 5.04 -12.02
N ILE A 118 -15.99 5.63 -13.06
CA ILE A 118 -14.77 6.40 -12.93
C ILE A 118 -14.98 7.59 -12.00
N LYS A 119 -13.98 7.84 -11.16
CA LYS A 119 -13.98 8.92 -10.18
C LYS A 119 -12.99 10.00 -10.59
N ASP A 120 -13.39 11.23 -10.39
CA ASP A 120 -12.57 12.41 -10.66
C ASP A 120 -11.70 12.80 -9.43
N PRO A 121 -10.40 13.05 -9.61
CA PRO A 121 -9.49 13.47 -8.53
C PRO A 121 -9.82 14.83 -7.93
N ASP A 122 -10.27 15.79 -8.74
CA ASP A 122 -10.52 17.15 -8.27
C ASP A 122 -11.76 17.18 -7.37
N THR A 123 -12.80 16.45 -7.75
CA THR A 123 -13.98 16.19 -6.91
C THR A 123 -13.57 15.55 -5.57
N TYR A 124 -12.65 14.58 -5.60
CA TYR A 124 -12.13 13.98 -4.37
C TYR A 124 -11.37 14.99 -3.49
N ALA A 125 -10.54 15.84 -4.10
CA ALA A 125 -9.80 16.89 -3.40
C ALA A 125 -10.74 17.90 -2.75
N VAL A 126 -11.76 18.36 -3.48
CA VAL A 126 -12.81 19.26 -2.96
C VAL A 126 -13.52 18.63 -1.76
N LEU A 127 -13.92 17.35 -1.84
CA LEU A 127 -14.54 16.65 -0.72
C LEU A 127 -13.61 16.44 0.48
N SER A 128 -12.31 16.31 0.23
CA SER A 128 -11.31 16.20 1.30
C SER A 128 -11.13 17.53 2.02
N TYR A 129 -11.10 18.64 1.28
CA TYR A 129 -10.91 19.98 1.82
C TYR A 129 -12.18 20.54 2.48
N ALA A 130 -13.32 20.48 1.80
CA ALA A 130 -14.53 21.19 2.20
C ALA A 130 -15.27 20.55 3.38
N LEU A 131 -15.05 19.27 3.66
CA LEU A 131 -15.94 18.52 4.53
C LEU A 131 -15.30 17.82 5.72
N MET A 132 -13.98 17.62 5.81
CA MET A 132 -13.14 17.09 6.93
C MET A 132 -13.67 15.91 7.81
N LEU A 133 -14.88 15.42 7.56
CA LEU A 133 -15.64 14.45 8.33
C LEU A 133 -15.62 13.09 7.61
N GLY A 134 -14.53 12.81 6.89
CA GLY A 134 -14.39 11.55 6.15
C GLY A 134 -15.27 11.40 4.91
N VAL A 135 -15.94 12.46 4.42
CA VAL A 135 -16.87 12.38 3.25
C VAL A 135 -16.21 11.79 2.00
N ARG A 136 -14.93 12.11 1.76
CA ARG A 136 -14.13 11.53 0.68
C ARG A 136 -14.11 9.99 0.68
N HIS A 137 -14.22 9.36 1.86
CA HIS A 137 -14.24 7.90 1.96
C HIS A 137 -15.54 7.35 1.41
N PHE A 138 -16.67 8.02 1.62
CA PHE A 138 -17.95 7.65 1.05
C PHE A 138 -17.99 7.85 -0.47
N TYR A 139 -17.33 8.87 -1.01
CA TYR A 139 -17.20 9.07 -2.47
C TYR A 139 -16.51 7.91 -3.19
N LEU A 140 -15.49 7.32 -2.54
CA LEU A 140 -14.83 6.09 -3.02
C LEU A 140 -15.52 4.79 -2.56
N GLY A 141 -16.69 4.87 -1.92
CA GLY A 141 -17.47 3.71 -1.46
C GLY A 141 -16.93 3.00 -0.20
N ARG A 142 -16.01 3.61 0.54
CA ARG A 142 -15.38 3.05 1.75
C ARG A 142 -16.09 3.49 3.04
N ILE A 143 -17.31 2.99 3.25
CA ILE A 143 -18.20 3.39 4.37
C ILE A 143 -17.51 3.26 5.74
N GLY A 144 -16.87 2.11 6.02
CA GLY A 144 -16.26 1.86 7.33
C GLY A 144 -15.21 2.90 7.73
N ARG A 145 -14.35 3.32 6.79
CA ARG A 145 -13.36 4.38 7.07
C ARG A 145 -14.00 5.73 7.28
N GLY A 146 -15.03 6.06 6.51
CA GLY A 146 -15.79 7.30 6.70
C GLY A 146 -16.42 7.36 8.09
N LEU A 147 -17.02 6.26 8.57
CA LEU A 147 -17.58 6.19 9.92
C LEU A 147 -16.50 6.30 11.01
N MET A 148 -15.32 5.74 10.80
CA MET A 148 -14.21 5.88 11.75
C MET A 148 -13.76 7.34 11.88
N ASP A 149 -13.64 8.08 10.77
CA ASP A 149 -13.28 9.50 10.80
C ASP A 149 -14.36 10.32 11.54
N VAL A 150 -15.64 10.08 11.23
CA VAL A 150 -16.77 10.73 11.93
C VAL A 150 -16.71 10.43 13.43
N PHE A 151 -16.51 9.17 13.82
CA PHE A 151 -16.41 8.79 15.23
C PHE A 151 -15.21 9.45 15.92
N ALA A 152 -14.04 9.47 15.29
CA ALA A 152 -12.85 10.12 15.84
C ALA A 152 -13.06 11.62 16.07
N VAL A 153 -13.71 12.30 15.12
CA VAL A 153 -14.05 13.72 15.25
C VAL A 153 -15.07 13.95 16.37
N LEU A 154 -16.16 13.18 16.40
CA LEU A 154 -17.17 13.29 17.47
C LEU A 154 -16.58 13.01 18.85
N PHE A 155 -15.75 11.97 18.98
CA PHE A 155 -15.06 11.64 20.21
C PHE A 155 -14.13 12.76 20.67
N GLY A 156 -13.36 13.36 19.75
CA GLY A 156 -12.52 14.53 20.04
C GLY A 156 -13.33 15.72 20.54
N ILE A 157 -14.45 16.04 19.88
CA ILE A 157 -15.34 17.15 20.27
C ILE A 157 -15.96 16.90 21.65
N VAL A 158 -16.47 15.69 21.92
CA VAL A 158 -17.08 15.36 23.22
C VAL A 158 -16.08 15.52 24.36
N LEU A 159 -14.83 15.09 24.17
CA LEU A 159 -13.77 15.29 25.16
C LEU A 159 -13.47 16.78 25.41
N LEU A 160 -13.41 17.59 24.36
CA LEU A 160 -13.18 19.04 24.48
C LEU A 160 -14.33 19.75 25.20
N VAL A 161 -15.57 19.42 24.86
CA VAL A 161 -16.76 19.96 25.55
C VAL A 161 -16.78 19.54 27.02
N GLY A 162 -16.31 18.33 27.33
CA GLY A 162 -16.09 17.86 28.71
C GLY A 162 -14.89 18.50 29.43
N GLY A 163 -14.19 19.46 28.82
CA GLY A 163 -13.06 20.18 29.41
C GLY A 163 -11.71 19.46 29.31
N SER A 164 -11.63 18.32 28.63
CA SER A 164 -10.39 17.56 28.48
C SER A 164 -9.61 17.98 27.23
N PRO A 165 -8.38 18.50 27.36
CA PRO A 165 -7.56 18.90 26.20
C PRO A 165 -7.12 17.70 25.34
N LEU A 166 -7.24 16.47 25.84
CA LEU A 166 -6.92 15.25 25.09
C LEU A 166 -7.80 15.08 23.83
N GLY A 167 -8.95 15.74 23.77
CA GLY A 167 -9.79 15.76 22.57
C GLY A 167 -9.11 16.37 21.34
N LEU A 168 -8.05 17.16 21.49
CA LEU A 168 -7.25 17.67 20.37
C LEU A 168 -6.49 16.57 19.62
N LEU A 169 -6.10 15.48 20.30
CA LEU A 169 -5.31 14.41 19.68
C LEU A 169 -6.01 13.75 18.48
N PRO A 170 -7.24 13.20 18.61
CA PRO A 170 -7.92 12.59 17.47
C PRO A 170 -8.20 13.60 16.34
N LEU A 171 -8.48 14.87 16.67
CA LEU A 171 -8.70 15.92 15.68
C LEU A 171 -7.42 16.23 14.88
N MET A 172 -6.28 16.37 15.56
CA MET A 172 -4.98 16.57 14.92
C MET A 172 -4.57 15.38 14.05
N VAL A 173 -4.86 14.16 14.49
CA VAL A 173 -4.61 12.95 13.70
C VAL A 173 -5.46 12.95 12.42
N VAL A 174 -6.78 13.16 12.53
CA VAL A 174 -7.67 13.22 11.36
C VAL A 174 -7.23 14.34 10.41
N PHE A 175 -7.00 15.55 10.92
CA PHE A 175 -6.53 16.68 10.12
C PHE A 175 -5.22 16.38 9.36
N THR A 176 -4.25 15.75 10.02
CA THR A 176 -2.97 15.39 9.38
C THR A 176 -3.17 14.35 8.27
N LEU A 177 -4.01 13.34 8.51
CA LEU A 177 -4.35 12.34 7.50
C LEU A 177 -5.11 12.96 6.31
N ASP A 178 -5.97 13.93 6.58
CA ASP A 178 -6.73 14.69 5.57
C ASP A 178 -5.80 15.49 4.66
N LEU A 179 -4.83 16.21 5.24
CA LEU A 179 -3.82 16.95 4.47
C LEU A 179 -2.99 16.02 3.60
N PHE A 180 -2.53 14.89 4.15
CA PHE A 180 -1.76 13.92 3.36
C PHE A 180 -2.60 13.32 2.22
N ALA A 181 -3.88 13.04 2.47
CA ALA A 181 -4.82 12.55 1.46
C ALA A 181 -5.09 13.60 0.37
N LEU A 182 -5.13 14.89 0.71
CA LEU A 182 -5.30 15.99 -0.24
C LEU A 182 -4.11 16.07 -1.20
N MET A 183 -2.89 16.04 -0.67
CA MET A 183 -1.65 16.06 -1.44
C MET A 183 -1.48 14.84 -2.36
N SER A 184 -2.13 13.73 -2.02
CA SER A 184 -2.06 12.47 -2.75
C SER A 184 -3.37 12.11 -3.47
N SER A 185 -4.31 13.05 -3.61
CA SER A 185 -5.62 12.86 -4.24
C SER A 185 -5.54 12.20 -5.61
N GLN A 186 -4.65 12.71 -6.47
CA GLN A 186 -4.36 12.17 -7.81
C GLN A 186 -3.98 10.68 -7.75
N LYS A 187 -3.05 10.32 -6.86
CA LYS A 187 -2.58 8.93 -6.69
C LYS A 187 -3.69 8.03 -6.13
N ILE A 188 -4.43 8.51 -5.13
CA ILE A 188 -5.52 7.77 -4.49
C ILE A 188 -6.62 7.44 -5.50
N VAL A 189 -7.05 8.43 -6.28
CA VAL A 189 -8.14 8.25 -7.25
C VAL A 189 -7.69 7.45 -8.46
N ARG A 190 -6.47 7.69 -8.99
CA ARG A 190 -5.88 6.87 -10.06
C ARG A 190 -5.90 5.39 -9.69
N ARG A 191 -5.40 5.05 -8.48
CA ARG A 191 -5.38 3.67 -8.00
C ARG A 191 -6.77 3.07 -7.82
N HIS A 192 -7.73 3.86 -7.31
CA HIS A 192 -9.12 3.42 -7.20
C HIS A 192 -9.73 3.09 -8.57
N ASN A 193 -9.50 3.95 -9.57
CA ASN A 193 -10.00 3.76 -10.92
C ASN A 193 -9.37 2.54 -11.61
N LEU A 194 -8.06 2.30 -11.42
CA LEU A 194 -7.36 1.11 -11.92
C LEU A 194 -7.93 -0.18 -11.32
N GLU A 195 -8.12 -0.24 -10.00
CA GLU A 195 -8.74 -1.40 -9.34
C GLU A 195 -10.18 -1.61 -9.81
N ARG A 196 -10.95 -0.54 -10.03
CA ARG A 196 -12.31 -0.63 -10.55
C ARG A 196 -12.36 -1.16 -11.97
N SER A 197 -11.47 -0.67 -12.82
CA SER A 197 -11.31 -1.14 -14.20
C SER A 197 -10.93 -2.63 -14.24
N LYS A 198 -9.96 -3.06 -13.44
CA LYS A 198 -9.57 -4.47 -13.28
C LYS A 198 -10.75 -5.34 -12.83
N ALA A 199 -11.54 -4.87 -11.86
CA ALA A 199 -12.72 -5.58 -11.39
C ALA A 199 -13.80 -5.71 -12.47
N LEU A 200 -14.02 -4.67 -13.29
CA LEU A 200 -14.95 -4.70 -14.42
C LEU A 200 -14.49 -5.65 -15.53
N LEU A 201 -13.19 -5.66 -15.86
CA LEU A 201 -12.63 -6.63 -16.81
C LEU A 201 -12.84 -8.07 -16.36
N LYS A 202 -12.64 -8.35 -15.07
CA LYS A 202 -12.93 -9.66 -14.50
C LYS A 202 -14.43 -10.00 -14.60
N LYS A 203 -15.31 -9.03 -14.31
CA LYS A 203 -16.77 -9.24 -14.28
C LYS A 203 -17.37 -9.42 -15.68
N ILE A 204 -16.96 -8.62 -16.66
CA ILE A 204 -17.57 -8.55 -18.00
C ILE A 204 -16.77 -9.40 -18.99
N GLY A 205 -15.45 -9.30 -18.93
CA GLY A 205 -14.53 -9.99 -19.83
C GLY A 205 -14.17 -11.40 -19.37
N GLY A 206 -14.28 -11.69 -18.07
CA GLY A 206 -13.74 -12.92 -17.48
C GLY A 206 -12.21 -12.92 -17.34
N VAL A 207 -11.56 -11.79 -17.60
CA VAL A 207 -10.09 -11.67 -17.64
C VAL A 207 -9.54 -11.30 -16.26
N ARG A 208 -8.55 -12.05 -15.78
CA ARG A 208 -7.81 -11.71 -14.54
C ARG A 208 -6.45 -11.13 -14.91
N ILE A 209 -6.24 -9.86 -14.58
CA ILE A 209 -4.95 -9.17 -14.85
C ILE A 209 -3.80 -9.74 -14.00
N GLY A 210 -4.09 -10.38 -12.86
CA GLY A 210 -3.06 -11.01 -12.03
C GLY A 210 -2.28 -12.12 -12.73
N ASP A 211 -2.81 -12.67 -13.84
CA ASP A 211 -2.15 -13.70 -14.63
C ASP A 211 -1.24 -13.08 -15.73
N ARG A 212 -1.26 -11.74 -15.91
CA ARG A 212 -0.53 -10.99 -16.95
C ARG A 212 0.60 -10.10 -16.42
N LEU A 213 0.79 -10.02 -15.11
CA LEU A 213 1.81 -9.21 -14.42
C LEU A 213 2.79 -10.12 -13.71
#